data_AF-A0A6M1EBM0-F1
#
_entry.id   AF-A0A6M1EBM0-F1
#
_cell.length_a   1.000
_cell.length_b   1.000
_cell.length_c   1.000
_cell.angle_alpha   90.00
_cell.angle_beta   90.00
_cell.angle_gamma   90.00
#
_symmetry.space_group_name_H-M   'P 1'
#
loop_
_entity.id
_entity.type
_entity.pdbx_description
1 polymer ?
#
loop_
_entity_poly.entity_id
_entity_poly.type
_entity_poly.pdbx_seq_one_letter_code
_entity_poly.pdbx_strand_id
1 'polypeptide(L)'
;MKIRYLIFFASVAKSTGSYLVYSMNRYDENGVLRNTGVLLGRNGETVGMYDKNYPTIGEIEGGIMPGTSVPVFDCDFGKLAIAICYDLNFDKLRERYVALDPDVIVFPSAYHGGFVESIWAYSCRAFFIGAISGRGTHSQVRDPLGEIIASSTNYFNYTVANINLDYKLVHLDYHRGKLKNLKKKYGHSVQITEPGGLGVVLVTSENEHVGVKEMLKEFDIEAVDDYFRRSHLVKKQNEH
;
A
#
# COMPACT_ATOMS: atom_id res chain seq x y z
N MET A 1 -28.00 7.16 -14.02
CA MET A 1 -26.65 6.84 -14.57
C MET A 1 -25.73 6.14 -13.55
N LYS A 2 -25.70 6.54 -12.26
CA LYS A 2 -24.82 5.97 -11.20
C LYS A 2 -24.88 4.45 -11.01
N ILE A 3 -26.08 3.87 -11.07
CA ILE A 3 -26.30 2.42 -10.84
C ILE A 3 -25.61 1.55 -11.91
N ARG A 4 -25.40 2.06 -13.14
CA ARG A 4 -24.89 1.27 -14.25
C ARG A 4 -23.39 0.93 -14.13
N TYR A 5 -22.57 1.85 -13.62
CA TYR A 5 -21.13 1.61 -13.43
C TYR A 5 -20.87 0.63 -12.28
N LEU A 6 -21.56 0.81 -11.15
CA LEU A 6 -21.44 -0.11 -10.03
C LEU A 6 -21.88 -1.52 -10.42
N ILE A 7 -23.03 -1.67 -11.11
CA ILE A 7 -23.49 -2.98 -11.61
C ILE A 7 -22.45 -3.60 -12.55
N PHE A 8 -21.87 -2.81 -13.46
CA PHE A 8 -20.86 -3.31 -14.38
C PHE A 8 -19.62 -3.80 -13.62
N PHE A 9 -19.00 -2.98 -12.78
CA PHE A 9 -17.80 -3.37 -12.04
C PHE A 9 -18.05 -4.50 -11.04
N ALA A 10 -19.22 -4.53 -10.40
CA ALA A 10 -19.66 -5.64 -9.54
C ALA A 10 -19.76 -6.95 -10.33
N SER A 11 -20.33 -6.90 -11.54
CA SER A 11 -20.41 -8.08 -12.41
C SER A 11 -19.02 -8.58 -12.81
N VAL A 12 -18.08 -7.65 -13.09
CA VAL A 12 -16.69 -8.01 -13.42
C VAL A 12 -16.01 -8.66 -12.22
N ALA A 13 -16.03 -8.00 -11.04
CA ALA A 13 -15.42 -8.52 -9.81
C ALA A 13 -15.94 -9.93 -9.46
N LYS A 14 -17.27 -10.13 -9.58
CA LYS A 14 -17.90 -11.44 -9.38
C LYS A 14 -17.47 -12.46 -10.42
N SER A 15 -17.44 -12.09 -11.70
CA SER A 15 -17.10 -13.02 -12.78
C SER A 15 -15.64 -13.47 -12.75
N THR A 16 -14.73 -12.64 -12.22
CA THR A 16 -13.31 -12.96 -12.10
C THR A 16 -12.92 -13.44 -10.71
N GLY A 17 -13.85 -13.45 -9.74
CA GLY A 17 -13.57 -13.80 -8.34
C GLY A 17 -12.49 -12.91 -7.72
N SER A 18 -12.43 -11.63 -8.10
CA SER A 18 -11.36 -10.70 -7.71
C SER A 18 -11.89 -9.53 -6.89
N TYR A 19 -11.06 -8.96 -6.02
CA TYR A 19 -11.32 -7.62 -5.51
C TYR A 19 -11.09 -6.61 -6.64
N LEU A 20 -11.89 -5.54 -6.67
CA LEU A 20 -11.78 -4.49 -7.68
C LEU A 20 -11.85 -3.12 -7.00
N VAL A 21 -10.88 -2.27 -7.27
CA VAL A 21 -10.88 -0.87 -6.85
C VAL A 21 -11.04 0.04 -8.06
N TYR A 22 -11.96 1.00 -7.95
CA TYR A 22 -12.10 2.07 -8.94
C TYR A 22 -12.49 3.37 -8.23
N SER A 23 -12.25 4.52 -8.87
CA SER A 23 -12.69 5.82 -8.36
C SER A 23 -13.80 6.42 -9.22
N MET A 24 -14.71 7.18 -8.59
CA MET A 24 -15.76 7.92 -9.27
C MET A 24 -16.23 9.13 -8.47
N ASN A 25 -16.79 10.12 -9.19
CA ASN A 25 -17.56 11.18 -8.54
C ASN A 25 -18.96 10.66 -8.23
N ARG A 26 -19.41 10.80 -6.97
CA ARG A 26 -20.73 10.37 -6.52
C ARG A 26 -21.31 11.36 -5.53
N TYR A 27 -22.64 11.35 -5.40
CA TYR A 27 -23.27 11.98 -4.24
C TYR A 27 -23.41 10.91 -3.17
N ASP A 28 -22.99 11.22 -1.94
CA ASP A 28 -23.20 10.38 -0.75
C ASP A 28 -24.67 10.41 -0.29
N GLU A 29 -24.97 9.69 0.78
CA GLU A 29 -26.32 9.59 1.37
C GLU A 29 -26.90 10.93 1.82
N ASN A 30 -26.06 11.93 2.05
CA ASN A 30 -26.45 13.29 2.43
C ASN A 30 -26.58 14.22 1.23
N GLY A 31 -26.41 13.70 0.01
CA GLY A 31 -26.46 14.50 -1.21
C GLY A 31 -25.21 15.37 -1.42
N VAL A 32 -24.09 15.05 -0.78
CA VAL A 32 -22.81 15.76 -0.95
C VAL A 32 -21.99 15.11 -2.05
N LEU A 33 -21.47 15.92 -2.98
CA LEU A 33 -20.62 15.43 -4.07
C LEU A 33 -19.22 15.07 -3.52
N ARG A 34 -18.75 13.86 -3.83
CA ARG A 34 -17.48 13.28 -3.37
C ARG A 34 -16.72 12.68 -4.54
N ASN A 35 -15.39 12.68 -4.44
CA ASN A 35 -14.53 11.80 -5.24
C ASN A 35 -14.21 10.57 -4.37
N THR A 36 -14.64 9.40 -4.84
CA THR A 36 -14.72 8.19 -4.01
C THR A 36 -14.00 7.03 -4.66
N GLY A 37 -13.12 6.37 -3.91
CA GLY A 37 -12.60 5.05 -4.20
C GLY A 37 -13.54 3.99 -3.64
N VAL A 38 -14.00 3.08 -4.49
CA VAL A 38 -14.90 1.99 -4.12
C VAL A 38 -14.12 0.68 -4.19
N LEU A 39 -14.17 -0.10 -3.10
CA LEU A 39 -13.66 -1.47 -3.06
C LEU A 39 -14.83 -2.45 -3.21
N LEU A 40 -14.77 -3.26 -4.26
CA LEU A 40 -15.67 -4.38 -4.48
C LEU A 40 -14.96 -5.68 -4.10
N GLY A 41 -15.69 -6.57 -3.45
CA GLY A 41 -15.23 -7.90 -3.06
C GLY A 41 -15.35 -8.91 -4.20
N ARG A 42 -14.81 -10.11 -3.99
CA ARG A 42 -14.82 -11.22 -4.96
C ARG A 42 -16.23 -11.67 -5.39
N ASN A 43 -17.24 -11.38 -4.58
CA ASN A 43 -18.64 -11.68 -4.87
C ASN A 43 -19.37 -10.55 -5.64
N GLY A 44 -18.69 -9.43 -5.90
CA GLY A 44 -19.23 -8.23 -6.53
C GLY A 44 -19.90 -7.24 -5.57
N GLU A 45 -19.98 -7.55 -4.28
CA GLU A 45 -20.55 -6.64 -3.27
C GLU A 45 -19.54 -5.54 -2.90
N THR A 46 -20.05 -4.38 -2.47
CA THR A 46 -19.20 -3.32 -1.95
C THR A 46 -18.68 -3.69 -0.57
N VAL A 47 -17.35 -3.83 -0.45
CA VAL A 47 -16.67 -4.02 0.84
C VAL A 47 -16.58 -2.69 1.59
N GLY A 48 -16.30 -1.62 0.86
CA GLY A 48 -16.23 -0.28 1.46
C GLY A 48 -15.90 0.81 0.47
N MET A 49 -15.87 2.04 0.98
CA MET A 49 -15.61 3.25 0.20
C MET A 49 -14.66 4.18 0.96
N TYR A 50 -13.82 4.88 0.21
CA TYR A 50 -12.94 5.93 0.67
C TYR A 50 -13.28 7.23 -0.06
N ASP A 51 -13.67 8.27 0.67
CA ASP A 51 -13.83 9.61 0.11
C ASP A 51 -12.51 10.38 0.20
N LYS A 52 -12.04 10.89 -0.94
CA LYS A 52 -10.78 11.63 -1.08
C LYS A 52 -10.68 12.72 -0.01
N ASN A 53 -9.68 12.62 0.85
CA ASN A 53 -9.50 13.57 1.95
C ASN A 53 -8.99 14.92 1.43
N TYR A 54 -8.18 14.92 0.39
CA TYR A 54 -7.64 16.13 -0.22
C TYR A 54 -8.00 16.24 -1.69
N PRO A 55 -9.25 16.63 -2.04
CA PRO A 55 -9.56 17.08 -3.39
C PRO A 55 -8.70 18.29 -3.76
N THR A 56 -8.35 18.40 -5.04
CA THR A 56 -7.69 19.57 -5.60
C THR A 56 -8.56 20.81 -5.48
N ILE A 57 -7.96 22.00 -5.54
CA ILE A 57 -8.70 23.27 -5.50
C ILE A 57 -9.83 23.29 -6.53
N GLY A 58 -9.56 22.90 -7.78
CA GLY A 58 -10.57 22.85 -8.84
C GLY A 58 -11.68 21.81 -8.59
N GLU A 59 -11.39 20.69 -7.92
CA GLU A 59 -12.42 19.75 -7.48
C GLU A 59 -13.34 20.40 -6.44
N ILE A 60 -12.77 21.11 -5.46
CA ILE A 60 -13.53 21.81 -4.41
C ILE A 60 -14.39 22.94 -4.99
N GLU A 61 -13.82 23.76 -5.88
CA GLU A 61 -14.55 24.81 -6.59
C GLU A 61 -15.67 24.21 -7.47
N GLY A 62 -15.47 22.99 -7.98
CA GLY A 62 -16.48 22.19 -8.68
C GLY A 62 -17.52 21.52 -7.77
N GLY A 63 -17.46 21.76 -6.45
CA GLY A 63 -18.43 21.28 -5.47
C GLY A 63 -18.10 19.93 -4.83
N ILE A 64 -16.95 19.32 -5.11
CA ILE A 64 -16.50 18.10 -4.43
C ILE A 64 -16.04 18.44 -3.01
N MET A 65 -16.69 17.84 -2.02
CA MET A 65 -16.34 18.05 -0.62
C MET A 65 -15.34 17.00 -0.12
N PRO A 66 -14.34 17.40 0.69
CA PRO A 66 -13.32 16.48 1.22
C PRO A 66 -13.91 15.45 2.19
N GLY A 67 -13.46 14.21 2.09
CA GLY A 67 -13.68 13.18 3.10
C GLY A 67 -12.84 13.45 4.37
N THR A 68 -13.16 12.75 5.45
CA THR A 68 -12.44 12.85 6.75
C THR A 68 -12.01 11.50 7.32
N SER A 69 -12.64 10.42 6.86
CA SER A 69 -12.33 9.04 7.22
C SER A 69 -11.11 8.53 6.45
N VAL A 70 -10.36 7.63 7.10
CA VAL A 70 -9.21 6.92 6.51
C VAL A 70 -9.39 5.43 6.81
N PRO A 71 -10.36 4.77 6.15
CA PRO A 71 -10.61 3.35 6.35
C PRO A 71 -9.47 2.51 5.75
N VAL A 72 -9.21 1.39 6.42
CA VAL A 72 -8.47 0.24 5.87
C VAL A 72 -9.43 -0.94 5.91
N PHE A 73 -9.48 -1.70 4.82
CA PHE A 73 -10.44 -2.76 4.63
C PHE A 73 -9.75 -4.11 4.81
N ASP A 74 -10.32 -4.98 5.64
CA ASP A 74 -9.86 -6.35 5.79
C ASP A 74 -10.33 -7.17 4.57
N CYS A 75 -9.36 -7.64 3.78
CA CYS A 75 -9.57 -8.58 2.68
C CYS A 75 -9.03 -9.96 3.07
N ASP A 76 -9.43 -11.00 2.34
CA ASP A 76 -8.92 -12.38 2.56
C ASP A 76 -7.41 -12.55 2.38
N PHE A 77 -6.74 -11.60 1.74
CA PHE A 77 -5.29 -11.59 1.56
C PHE A 77 -4.55 -10.65 2.52
N GLY A 78 -5.24 -9.75 3.22
CA GLY A 78 -4.62 -8.71 4.05
C GLY A 78 -5.39 -7.38 4.06
N LYS A 79 -4.80 -6.36 4.67
CA LYS A 79 -5.38 -5.03 4.85
C LYS A 79 -5.15 -4.14 3.63
N LEU A 80 -6.23 -3.66 3.01
CA LEU A 80 -6.19 -2.79 1.83
C LEU A 80 -6.61 -1.35 2.18
N ALA A 81 -5.78 -0.39 1.80
CA ALA A 81 -6.05 1.04 1.86
C ALA A 81 -6.27 1.63 0.46
N ILE A 82 -6.96 2.76 0.38
CA ILE A 82 -7.14 3.53 -0.87
C ILE A 82 -6.69 4.97 -0.64
N ALA A 83 -5.79 5.48 -1.48
CA ALA A 83 -5.45 6.91 -1.53
C ALA A 83 -5.69 7.40 -2.95
N ILE A 84 -6.21 8.62 -3.15
CA ILE A 84 -6.59 9.09 -4.49
C ILE A 84 -5.77 10.31 -4.88
N CYS A 85 -4.98 10.17 -5.94
CA CYS A 85 -4.31 11.26 -6.65
C CYS A 85 -3.64 12.30 -5.73
N TYR A 86 -4.29 13.44 -5.54
CA TYR A 86 -3.74 14.59 -4.82
C TYR A 86 -3.47 14.32 -3.33
N ASP A 87 -4.12 13.30 -2.75
CA ASP A 87 -3.87 12.81 -1.39
C ASP A 87 -2.38 12.54 -1.11
N LEU A 88 -1.63 12.12 -2.13
CA LEU A 88 -0.22 11.74 -2.02
C LEU A 88 0.68 12.87 -1.49
N ASN A 89 0.24 14.13 -1.63
CA ASN A 89 1.00 15.32 -1.24
C ASN A 89 0.87 15.68 0.26
N PHE A 90 0.08 14.95 1.04
CA PHE A 90 -0.28 15.35 2.40
C PHE A 90 0.23 14.36 3.45
N ASP A 91 1.32 14.73 4.13
CA ASP A 91 1.96 13.89 5.14
C ASP A 91 1.04 13.49 6.30
N LYS A 92 0.15 14.39 6.74
CA LYS A 92 -0.82 14.08 7.79
C LYS A 92 -1.74 12.90 7.42
N LEU A 93 -2.06 12.74 6.13
CA LEU A 93 -2.82 11.59 5.67
C LEU A 93 -1.95 10.32 5.64
N ARG A 94 -0.73 10.44 5.11
CA ARG A 94 0.25 9.34 5.09
C ARG A 94 0.48 8.81 6.49
N GLU A 95 0.71 9.67 7.47
CA GLU A 95 0.91 9.31 8.89
C GLU A 95 -0.27 8.54 9.49
N ARG A 96 -1.51 8.89 9.10
CA ARG A 96 -2.70 8.11 9.50
C ARG A 96 -2.65 6.70 8.91
N TYR A 97 -2.24 6.56 7.65
CA TYR A 97 -2.05 5.24 7.05
C TYR A 97 -0.90 4.46 7.69
N VAL A 98 0.23 5.10 8.02
CA VAL A 98 1.32 4.45 8.78
C VAL A 98 0.78 3.86 10.09
N ALA A 99 -0.05 4.59 10.83
CA ALA A 99 -0.63 4.11 12.08
C ALA A 99 -1.64 2.96 11.90
N LEU A 100 -2.26 2.84 10.72
CA LEU A 100 -3.23 1.80 10.39
C LEU A 100 -2.59 0.53 9.80
N ASP A 101 -1.30 0.58 9.45
CA ASP A 101 -0.48 -0.57 9.01
C ASP A 101 -1.16 -1.38 7.87
N PRO A 102 -1.46 -0.76 6.70
CA PRO A 102 -2.01 -1.49 5.57
C PRO A 102 -0.94 -2.38 4.93
N ASP A 103 -1.35 -3.54 4.40
CA ASP A 103 -0.46 -4.42 3.64
C ASP A 103 -0.36 -3.93 2.18
N VAL A 104 -1.45 -3.35 1.65
CA VAL A 104 -1.55 -2.84 0.28
C VAL A 104 -2.23 -1.47 0.26
N ILE A 105 -1.68 -0.52 -0.50
CA ILE A 105 -2.32 0.76 -0.82
C ILE A 105 -2.62 0.78 -2.32
N VAL A 106 -3.90 0.97 -2.69
CA VAL A 106 -4.31 1.15 -4.08
C VAL A 106 -4.50 2.64 -4.36
N PHE A 107 -3.90 3.09 -5.46
CA PHE A 107 -3.81 4.49 -5.84
C PHE A 107 -4.38 4.74 -7.24
N PRO A 108 -5.71 4.90 -7.38
CA PRO A 108 -6.31 5.37 -8.62
C PRO A 108 -6.04 6.88 -8.79
N SER A 109 -5.46 7.27 -9.92
CA SER A 109 -5.02 8.65 -10.09
C SER A 109 -4.96 9.13 -11.54
N ALA A 110 -5.09 10.44 -11.76
CA ALA A 110 -4.79 11.11 -13.03
C ALA A 110 -3.42 11.82 -13.03
N TYR A 111 -2.61 11.55 -12.01
CA TYR A 111 -1.28 12.09 -11.76
C TYR A 111 -0.38 10.94 -11.25
N HIS A 112 0.80 10.78 -11.82
CA HIS A 112 1.66 9.62 -11.52
C HIS A 112 2.06 9.58 -10.02
N GLY A 113 2.63 10.66 -9.47
CA GLY A 113 3.14 10.66 -8.08
C GLY A 113 4.65 10.46 -8.00
N GLY A 114 5.22 9.64 -8.88
CA GLY A 114 6.68 9.57 -9.03
C GLY A 114 7.35 9.04 -7.76
N PHE A 115 8.45 9.67 -7.33
CA PHE A 115 9.16 9.20 -6.12
C PHE A 115 8.31 9.30 -4.84
N VAL A 116 7.24 10.11 -4.82
CA VAL A 116 6.35 10.22 -3.66
C VAL A 116 5.55 8.92 -3.46
N GLU A 117 5.26 8.17 -4.53
CA GLU A 117 4.66 6.83 -4.41
C GLU A 117 5.60 5.88 -3.66
N SER A 118 6.91 5.94 -3.95
CA SER A 118 7.93 5.17 -3.23
C SER A 118 8.03 5.59 -1.76
N ILE A 119 7.91 6.88 -1.46
CA ILE A 119 7.87 7.38 -0.07
C ILE A 119 6.67 6.80 0.68
N TRP A 120 5.49 6.76 0.05
CA TRP A 120 4.28 6.19 0.66
C TRP A 120 4.41 4.69 0.88
N ALA A 121 4.88 3.94 -0.12
CA ALA A 121 5.14 2.51 -0.01
C ALA A 121 6.10 2.21 1.16
N TYR A 122 7.24 2.91 1.19
CA TYR A 122 8.24 2.77 2.24
C TYR A 122 7.70 3.16 3.60
N SER A 123 7.09 4.34 3.74
CA SER A 123 6.64 4.86 5.03
C SER A 123 5.53 4.01 5.66
N CYS A 124 4.59 3.53 4.83
CA CYS A 124 3.48 2.71 5.29
C CYS A 124 3.84 1.23 5.38
N ARG A 125 5.08 0.85 5.01
CA ARG A 125 5.54 -0.54 4.94
C ARG A 125 4.61 -1.41 4.08
N ALA A 126 4.07 -0.86 3.01
CA ALA A 126 2.99 -1.45 2.23
C ALA A 126 3.38 -1.60 0.76
N PHE A 127 2.84 -2.62 0.09
CA PHE A 127 2.82 -2.61 -1.37
C PHE A 127 1.97 -1.44 -1.88
N PHE A 128 2.41 -0.79 -2.95
CA PHE A 128 1.73 0.38 -3.49
C PHE A 128 1.38 0.16 -4.96
N ILE A 129 0.08 0.19 -5.27
CA ILE A 129 -0.47 -0.12 -6.60
C ILE A 129 -0.96 1.16 -7.25
N GLY A 130 -0.12 1.77 -8.09
CA GLY A 130 -0.46 2.96 -8.86
C GLY A 130 -1.23 2.62 -10.13
N ALA A 131 -2.53 2.96 -10.17
CA ALA A 131 -3.40 2.83 -11.33
C ALA A 131 -3.62 4.21 -11.95
N ILE A 132 -2.79 4.56 -12.94
CA ILE A 132 -2.67 5.93 -13.44
C ILE A 132 -3.39 6.07 -14.78
N SER A 133 -4.38 6.96 -14.83
CA SER A 133 -5.05 7.37 -16.05
C SER A 133 -4.31 8.54 -16.71
N GLY A 134 -3.88 8.39 -17.96
CA GLY A 134 -3.51 9.50 -18.85
C GLY A 134 -2.04 9.59 -19.28
N ARG A 135 -1.82 10.41 -20.32
CA ARG A 135 -0.55 11.00 -20.79
C ARG A 135 0.67 10.06 -20.92
N GLY A 136 0.47 8.81 -21.33
CA GLY A 136 1.58 7.87 -21.52
C GLY A 136 2.37 7.58 -20.23
N THR A 137 1.76 7.82 -19.07
CA THR A 137 2.35 7.52 -17.76
C THR A 137 2.09 6.06 -17.41
N HIS A 138 3.04 5.45 -16.72
CA HIS A 138 2.95 4.03 -16.39
C HIS A 138 2.11 3.81 -15.12
N SER A 139 1.28 2.77 -15.15
CA SER A 139 0.75 2.17 -13.92
C SER A 139 1.77 1.19 -13.37
N GLN A 140 2.03 1.23 -12.07
CA GLN A 140 3.16 0.53 -11.47
C GLN A 140 2.79 -0.15 -10.15
N VAL A 141 3.45 -1.27 -9.88
CA VAL A 141 3.42 -1.94 -8.58
C VAL A 141 4.77 -1.67 -7.92
N ARG A 142 4.73 -1.16 -6.69
CA ARG A 142 5.90 -0.97 -5.84
C ARG A 142 5.86 -1.87 -4.63
N ASP A 143 7.02 -2.37 -4.24
CA ASP A 143 7.20 -3.12 -3.01
C ASP A 143 7.29 -2.19 -1.78
N PRO A 144 7.32 -2.74 -0.56
CA PRO A 144 7.47 -1.96 0.67
C PRO A 144 8.81 -1.23 0.83
N LEU A 145 9.81 -1.46 -0.02
CA LEU A 145 11.04 -0.65 -0.07
C LEU A 145 10.85 0.59 -0.95
N GLY A 146 9.76 0.66 -1.71
CA GLY A 146 9.49 1.71 -2.69
C GLY A 146 10.03 1.40 -4.08
N GLU A 147 10.54 0.18 -4.31
CA GLU A 147 11.09 -0.26 -5.59
C GLU A 147 9.98 -0.66 -6.54
N ILE A 148 10.13 -0.33 -7.83
CA ILE A 148 9.17 -0.71 -8.86
C ILE A 148 9.42 -2.17 -9.24
N ILE A 149 8.44 -3.05 -8.97
CA ILE A 149 8.51 -4.48 -9.28
C ILE A 149 7.70 -4.88 -10.53
N ALA A 150 6.78 -4.01 -10.97
CA ALA A 150 6.09 -4.16 -12.25
C ALA A 150 5.65 -2.80 -12.78
N SER A 151 5.64 -2.65 -14.11
CA SER A 151 5.25 -1.41 -14.79
C SER A 151 4.44 -1.75 -16.04
N SER A 152 3.43 -0.93 -16.33
CA SER A 152 2.81 -0.89 -17.64
C SER A 152 3.78 -0.22 -18.63
N THR A 153 3.47 -0.28 -19.92
CA THR A 153 4.33 0.26 -20.98
C THR A 153 3.53 1.12 -21.96
N ASN A 154 4.22 1.67 -22.94
CA ASN A 154 3.59 2.34 -24.07
C ASN A 154 2.78 1.40 -25.00
N TYR A 155 2.92 0.09 -24.86
CA TYR A 155 2.20 -0.92 -25.65
C TYR A 155 1.10 -1.63 -24.85
N PHE A 156 1.26 -1.74 -23.52
CA PHE A 156 0.30 -2.38 -22.64
C PHE A 156 -0.13 -1.41 -21.54
N ASN A 157 -1.42 -1.11 -21.48
CA ASN A 157 -2.02 -0.19 -20.50
C ASN A 157 -2.30 -0.84 -19.14
N TYR A 158 -1.71 -2.01 -18.86
CA TYR A 158 -1.83 -2.74 -17.61
C TYR A 158 -0.50 -3.36 -17.24
N THR A 159 -0.39 -3.80 -15.99
CA THR A 159 0.73 -4.60 -15.50
C THR A 159 0.21 -5.61 -14.48
N VAL A 160 0.95 -6.70 -14.29
CA VAL A 160 0.59 -7.79 -13.38
C VAL A 160 1.82 -8.16 -12.58
N ALA A 161 1.65 -8.34 -11.27
CA ALA A 161 2.70 -8.79 -10.37
C ALA A 161 2.12 -9.79 -9.37
N ASN A 162 2.91 -10.81 -9.03
CA ASN A 162 2.68 -11.60 -7.83
C ASN A 162 3.42 -10.90 -6.68
N ILE A 163 2.70 -10.62 -5.59
CA ILE A 163 3.27 -10.00 -4.39
C ILE A 163 3.16 -10.97 -3.22
N ASN A 164 4.18 -11.02 -2.38
CA ASN A 164 4.18 -11.84 -1.16
C ASN A 164 3.85 -10.93 0.03
N LEU A 165 2.71 -11.18 0.69
CA LEU A 165 2.24 -10.38 1.84
C LEU A 165 2.78 -10.90 3.19
N ASP A 166 3.51 -12.02 3.20
CA ASP A 166 4.23 -12.48 4.39
C ASP A 166 5.66 -11.91 4.41
N TYR A 167 5.75 -10.61 4.71
CA TYR A 167 7.01 -9.87 4.72
C TYR A 167 7.18 -8.95 5.93
N LYS A 168 8.44 -8.58 6.19
CA LYS A 168 8.81 -7.48 7.08
C LYS A 168 10.04 -6.74 6.57
N LEU A 169 10.06 -5.43 6.81
CA LEU A 169 11.26 -4.64 6.63
C LEU A 169 12.14 -4.72 7.88
N VAL A 170 13.45 -4.84 7.69
CA VAL A 170 14.44 -4.96 8.76
C VAL A 170 15.59 -3.99 8.49
N HIS A 171 15.94 -3.18 9.48
CA HIS A 171 17.13 -2.32 9.39
C HIS A 171 18.41 -3.16 9.56
N LEU A 172 19.44 -2.90 8.76
CA LEU A 172 20.67 -3.68 8.77
C LEU A 172 21.48 -3.54 10.06
N ASP A 173 21.49 -2.35 10.66
CA ASP A 173 22.17 -2.15 11.93
C ASP A 173 21.57 -3.05 13.02
N TYR A 174 22.43 -3.63 13.87
CA TYR A 174 22.15 -4.72 14.82
C TYR A 174 21.69 -6.07 14.22
N HIS A 175 21.30 -6.14 12.94
CA HIS A 175 20.67 -7.33 12.37
C HIS A 175 21.50 -8.08 11.30
N ARG A 176 22.57 -7.51 10.75
CA ARG A 176 23.40 -8.16 9.70
C ARG A 176 23.78 -9.61 10.01
N GLY A 177 24.34 -9.86 11.20
CA GLY A 177 24.73 -11.21 11.62
C GLY A 177 23.53 -12.15 11.83
N LYS A 178 22.45 -11.62 12.40
CA LYS A 178 21.20 -12.36 12.65
C LYS A 178 20.53 -12.76 11.34
N LEU A 179 20.43 -11.84 10.37
CA LEU A 179 19.92 -12.09 9.02
C LEU A 179 20.75 -13.16 8.28
N LYS A 180 22.08 -13.15 8.44
CA LYS A 180 22.95 -14.20 7.89
C LYS A 180 22.64 -15.58 8.49
N ASN A 181 22.40 -15.65 9.80
CA ASN A 181 22.05 -16.89 10.48
C ASN A 181 20.65 -17.39 10.08
N LEU A 182 19.68 -16.48 9.96
CA LEU A 182 18.33 -16.75 9.46
C LEU A 182 18.38 -17.32 8.04
N LYS A 183 19.12 -16.69 7.12
CA LYS A 183 19.31 -17.20 5.75
C LYS A 183 20.03 -18.56 5.72
N LYS A 184 20.99 -18.78 6.62
CA LYS A 184 21.68 -20.08 6.75
C LYS A 184 20.74 -21.20 7.20
N LYS A 185 19.80 -20.92 8.11
CA LYS A 185 18.81 -21.91 8.59
C LYS A 185 17.72 -22.19 7.56
N TYR A 186 17.06 -21.14 7.08
CA TYR A 186 15.85 -21.28 6.24
C TYR A 186 16.14 -21.40 4.74
N GLY A 187 17.35 -21.07 4.29
CA GLY A 187 17.82 -21.29 2.93
C GLY A 187 16.94 -20.57 1.89
N HIS A 188 16.33 -21.35 0.99
CA HIS A 188 15.45 -20.83 -0.06
C HIS A 188 14.07 -20.43 0.44
N SER A 189 13.67 -20.89 1.64
CA SER A 189 12.36 -20.60 2.24
C SER A 189 12.25 -19.18 2.81
N VAL A 190 13.32 -18.39 2.74
CA VAL A 190 13.34 -16.98 3.15
C VAL A 190 14.08 -16.17 2.09
N GLN A 191 13.49 -15.10 1.58
CA GLN A 191 14.19 -14.15 0.71
C GLN A 191 14.54 -12.89 1.47
N ILE A 192 15.70 -12.31 1.16
CA ILE A 192 16.18 -11.06 1.73
C ILE A 192 16.61 -10.19 0.55
N THR A 193 15.82 -9.16 0.27
CA THR A 193 16.06 -8.19 -0.79
C THR A 193 16.70 -6.94 -0.20
N GLU A 194 17.87 -6.56 -0.71
CA GLU A 194 18.60 -5.35 -0.33
C GLU A 194 18.65 -4.44 -1.58
N PRO A 195 17.99 -3.27 -1.56
CA PRO A 195 17.88 -2.41 -2.74
C PRO A 195 19.16 -1.56 -2.97
N GLY A 196 20.10 -1.58 -2.03
CA GLY A 196 21.25 -0.68 -2.00
C GLY A 196 20.88 0.68 -1.39
N GLY A 197 21.83 1.29 -0.68
CA GLY A 197 21.74 2.69 -0.24
C GLY A 197 20.69 3.02 0.85
N LEU A 198 19.76 2.11 1.16
CA LEU A 198 18.67 2.36 2.11
C LEU A 198 19.00 1.95 3.54
N GLY A 199 19.91 0.98 3.72
CA GLY A 199 20.22 0.41 5.05
C GLY A 199 19.08 -0.46 5.62
N VAL A 200 18.04 -0.72 4.84
CA VAL A 200 16.87 -1.54 5.18
C VAL A 200 16.69 -2.61 4.12
N VAL A 201 16.34 -3.82 4.55
CA VAL A 201 16.06 -4.96 3.67
C VAL A 201 14.59 -5.37 3.79
N LEU A 202 14.05 -5.94 2.72
CA LEU A 202 12.78 -6.65 2.71
C LEU A 202 13.06 -8.13 2.95
N VAL A 203 12.45 -8.70 3.99
CA VAL A 203 12.50 -10.13 4.28
C VAL A 203 11.12 -10.72 3.98
N THR A 204 11.05 -11.76 3.16
CA THR A 204 9.81 -12.50 2.86
C THR A 204 9.94 -13.96 3.25
N SER A 205 8.86 -14.56 3.74
CA SER A 205 8.80 -16.02 3.89
C SER A 205 8.24 -16.65 2.62
N GLU A 206 8.97 -17.62 2.07
CA GLU A 206 8.51 -18.50 1.00
C GLU A 206 8.16 -19.89 1.56
N ASN A 207 7.99 -19.99 2.88
CA ASN A 207 7.68 -21.23 3.58
C ASN A 207 6.16 -21.37 3.78
N GLU A 208 5.60 -22.55 3.52
CA GLU A 208 4.16 -22.82 3.69
C GLU A 208 3.71 -22.87 5.16
N HIS A 209 4.63 -23.00 6.11
CA HIS A 209 4.31 -23.30 7.51
C HIS A 209 4.87 -22.30 8.51
N VAL A 210 5.98 -21.64 8.19
CA VAL A 210 6.65 -20.69 9.09
C VAL A 210 6.55 -19.30 8.49
N GLY A 211 5.86 -18.40 9.18
CA GLY A 211 5.71 -17.03 8.71
C GLY A 211 6.94 -16.17 8.97
N VAL A 212 7.11 -15.07 8.23
CA VAL A 212 8.30 -14.22 8.39
C VAL A 212 8.44 -13.68 9.82
N LYS A 213 7.32 -13.34 10.47
CA LYS A 213 7.29 -12.85 11.86
C LYS A 213 7.87 -13.88 12.83
N GLU A 214 7.56 -15.15 12.63
CA GLU A 214 8.09 -16.25 13.44
C GLU A 214 9.58 -16.44 13.17
N MET A 215 10.01 -16.42 11.90
CA MET A 215 11.42 -16.49 11.54
C MET A 215 12.22 -15.36 12.19
N LEU A 216 11.75 -14.11 12.11
CA LEU A 216 12.43 -12.97 12.70
C LEU A 216 12.53 -13.11 14.23
N LYS A 217 11.44 -13.52 14.89
CA LYS A 217 11.39 -13.72 16.35
C LYS A 217 12.41 -14.77 16.80
N GLU A 218 12.58 -15.86 16.06
CA GLU A 218 13.54 -16.92 16.39
C GLU A 218 14.98 -16.40 16.48
N PHE A 219 15.34 -15.45 15.63
CA PHE A 219 16.69 -14.88 15.55
C PHE A 219 16.83 -13.55 16.29
N ASP A 220 15.83 -13.16 17.08
CA ASP A 220 15.78 -11.87 17.78
C ASP A 220 15.96 -10.69 16.81
N ILE A 221 15.32 -10.75 15.64
CA ILE A 221 15.37 -9.69 14.63
C ILE A 221 14.15 -8.78 14.78
N GLU A 222 14.41 -7.49 14.95
CA GLU A 222 13.37 -6.47 15.04
C GLU A 222 12.90 -6.05 13.65
N ALA A 223 11.59 -5.81 13.50
CA ALA A 223 11.09 -5.07 12.36
C ALA A 223 11.61 -3.62 12.40
N VAL A 224 11.68 -2.97 11.25
CA VAL A 224 12.28 -1.63 11.10
C VAL A 224 11.65 -0.59 12.03
N ASP A 225 10.33 -0.63 12.25
CA ASP A 225 9.66 0.35 13.10
C ASP A 225 9.90 0.11 14.59
N ASP A 226 10.10 -1.16 15.00
CA ASP A 226 10.49 -1.49 16.37
C ASP A 226 11.94 -1.05 16.63
N TYR A 227 12.83 -1.28 15.68
CA TYR A 227 14.21 -0.79 15.72
C TYR A 227 14.28 0.74 15.83
N PHE A 228 13.52 1.47 15.01
CA PHE A 228 13.46 2.93 15.07
C PHE A 228 12.85 3.44 16.38
N ARG A 229 11.82 2.77 16.89
CA ARG A 229 11.24 3.09 18.21
C ARG A 229 12.29 2.91 19.31
N ARG A 230 13.04 1.81 19.30
CA ARG A 230 14.14 1.56 20.24
C ARG A 230 15.21 2.64 20.14
N SER A 231 15.62 3.02 18.93
CA SER A 231 16.57 4.11 18.70
C SER A 231 16.09 5.44 19.31
N HIS A 232 14.81 5.78 19.14
CA HIS A 232 14.21 6.97 19.72
C HIS A 232 14.21 6.93 21.26
N LEU A 233 13.90 5.77 21.86
CA LEU A 233 13.94 5.60 23.31
C LEU A 233 15.35 5.78 23.87
N VAL A 234 16.36 5.21 23.21
CA VAL A 234 17.77 5.40 23.58
C VAL A 234 18.16 6.88 23.50
N LYS A 235 17.78 7.59 22.44
CA LYS A 235 18.01 9.04 22.34
C LYS A 235 17.44 9.78 23.55
N LYS A 236 16.15 9.57 23.86
CA LYS A 236 15.46 10.25 24.97
C LYS A 236 16.11 9.98 26.34
N GLN A 237 16.66 8.78 26.54
CA GLN A 237 17.37 8.43 27.78
C GLN A 237 18.72 9.15 27.94
N ASN A 238 19.28 9.65 26.84
CA ASN A 238 20.58 10.34 26.81
C ASN A 238 20.44 11.85 26.54
N GLU A 239 19.20 12.37 26.52
CA GLU A 239 18.93 13.81 26.53
C GLU A 239 19.01 14.31 27.98
N HIS A 240 20.03 15.13 28.27
CA HIS A 240 20.20 15.82 29.55
C HIS A 240 19.42 17.14 29.59
#